data_AF-A0A9D0N3R3-F1
#
_entry.id   AF-A0A9D0N3R3-F1
#
_cell.length_a   1.000
_cell.length_b   1.000
_cell.length_c   1.000
_cell.angle_alpha   90.00
_cell.angle_beta   90.00
_cell.angle_gamma   90.00
#
_symmetry.space_group_name_H-M   'P 1'
#
loop_
_entity.id
_entity.type
_entity.pdbx_description
1 polymer ?
#
loop_
_entity_poly.entity_id
_entity_poly.type
_entity_poly.pdbx_seq_one_letter_code
_entity_poly.pdbx_strand_id
1 'polypeptide(L)'
;MKSNVVSKAAASVGGLLLFLASVSTNVMAEPFAPRPQIPADMADGYQVKSARDSVIPEAARVGIPAYPGAVVIRTFAVKERPPKYEGLPIIELITTNDYESVIAFYKKQLPSWRNAELMSAYYFAQHGNLNFFKPEEPHVGIHKMENYYRDGDKKLLRQMLPGAQTLIKIFYAR
;
A
#
# COMPACT_ATOMS: atom_id res chain seq x y z
N MET A 1 -54.28 46.78 -31.96
CA MET A 1 -54.17 46.23 -33.33
C MET A 1 -52.69 45.95 -33.60
N LYS A 2 -52.30 44.67 -33.63
CA LYS A 2 -51.89 43.88 -34.81
C LYS A 2 -50.57 44.38 -35.44
N SER A 3 -49.45 43.68 -35.18
CA SER A 3 -48.78 42.69 -36.09
C SER A 3 -47.71 43.36 -36.96
N ASN A 4 -46.54 42.84 -37.32
CA ASN A 4 -45.95 41.49 -37.29
C ASN A 4 -44.42 41.59 -37.56
N VAL A 5 -43.64 40.69 -36.94
CA VAL A 5 -42.59 39.79 -37.49
C VAL A 5 -41.52 40.34 -38.48
N VAL A 6 -40.22 40.11 -38.19
CA VAL A 6 -39.29 39.18 -38.88
C VAL A 6 -37.82 39.43 -38.44
N SER A 7 -37.31 38.45 -37.67
CA SER A 7 -36.04 37.72 -37.84
C SER A 7 -34.82 38.40 -38.49
N LYS A 8 -33.67 38.36 -37.79
CA LYS A 8 -32.38 37.88 -38.34
C LYS A 8 -31.44 37.49 -37.20
N ALA A 9 -31.24 36.19 -37.06
CA ALA A 9 -30.15 35.59 -36.32
C ALA A 9 -28.83 35.79 -37.07
N ALA A 10 -27.74 36.02 -36.36
CA ALA A 10 -26.40 35.63 -36.80
C ALA A 10 -25.59 35.25 -35.56
N ALA A 11 -25.28 33.96 -35.49
CA ALA A 11 -24.59 33.31 -34.39
C ALA A 11 -23.16 33.85 -34.22
N SER A 12 -22.80 34.18 -32.98
CA SER A 12 -21.42 34.24 -32.52
C SER A 12 -21.31 33.47 -31.20
N VAL A 13 -21.66 32.18 -31.26
CA VAL A 13 -21.47 31.22 -30.17
C VAL A 13 -20.79 30.00 -30.79
N GLY A 14 -19.59 30.21 -31.33
CA GLY A 14 -18.86 29.17 -32.08
C GLY A 14 -17.36 29.18 -31.86
N GLY A 15 -16.84 29.89 -30.86
CA GLY A 15 -15.39 30.05 -30.65
C GLY A 15 -14.87 29.62 -29.28
N LEU A 16 -15.73 29.44 -28.26
CA LEU A 16 -15.29 29.24 -26.88
C LEU A 16 -15.43 27.79 -26.36
N LEU A 17 -15.79 26.84 -27.23
CA LEU A 17 -16.09 25.46 -26.86
C LEU A 17 -15.12 24.41 -27.46
N LEU A 18 -13.96 24.85 -27.95
CA LEU A 18 -12.97 23.95 -28.59
C LEU A 18 -11.63 23.84 -27.85
N PHE A 19 -11.43 24.54 -26.71
CA PHE A 19 -10.22 24.45 -25.90
C PHE A 19 -10.33 23.56 -24.65
N LEU A 20 -11.44 22.84 -24.48
CA LEU A 20 -11.57 21.76 -23.50
C LEU A 20 -11.29 20.38 -24.10
N ALA A 21 -10.60 20.36 -25.25
CA ALA A 21 -10.09 19.14 -25.86
C ALA A 21 -8.97 18.55 -24.97
N SER A 22 -9.39 17.64 -24.09
CA SER A 22 -8.76 16.33 -23.99
C SER A 22 -7.29 16.34 -23.59
N VAL A 23 -6.97 16.91 -22.42
CA VAL A 23 -5.85 16.37 -21.66
C VAL A 23 -6.36 15.09 -20.99
N SER A 24 -6.47 14.02 -21.79
CA SER A 24 -6.54 12.66 -21.26
C SER A 24 -5.17 12.38 -20.67
N THR A 25 -4.93 12.87 -19.45
CA THR A 25 -3.87 12.33 -18.62
C THR A 25 -4.21 10.86 -18.49
N ASN A 26 -3.46 10.01 -19.20
CA ASN A 26 -3.36 8.61 -18.85
C ASN A 26 -2.79 8.60 -17.43
N VAL A 27 -3.67 8.70 -16.43
CA VAL A 27 -3.33 8.50 -15.03
C VAL A 27 -2.97 7.03 -14.97
N MET A 28 -1.70 6.74 -15.25
CA MET A 28 -1.14 5.44 -14.94
C MET A 28 -1.38 5.24 -13.45
N ALA A 29 -2.12 4.19 -13.11
CA ALA A 29 -2.46 3.93 -11.74
C ALA A 29 -1.17 3.78 -10.92
N GLU A 30 -1.01 4.64 -9.92
CA GLU A 30 0.20 4.68 -9.12
C GLU A 30 0.31 3.40 -8.28
N PRO A 31 1.50 2.76 -8.22
CA PRO A 31 1.72 1.62 -7.35
C PRO A 31 1.53 2.05 -5.89
N PHE A 32 0.99 1.15 -5.07
CA PHE A 32 0.73 1.42 -3.66
C PHE A 32 1.96 1.94 -2.90
N ALA A 33 3.13 1.35 -3.13
CA ALA A 33 4.40 1.80 -2.58
C ALA A 33 5.56 1.34 -3.49
N PRO A 34 6.74 1.98 -3.43
CA PRO A 34 7.89 1.57 -4.23
C PRO A 34 8.46 0.21 -3.78
N ARG A 35 9.20 -0.46 -4.68
CA ARG A 35 10.08 -1.58 -4.32
C ARG A 35 11.37 -1.05 -3.67
N PRO A 36 12.01 -1.82 -2.77
CA PRO A 36 13.35 -1.48 -2.30
C PRO A 36 14.34 -1.56 -3.45
N GLN A 37 15.42 -0.80 -3.34
CA GLN A 37 16.60 -1.01 -4.17
C GLN A 37 17.34 -2.24 -3.65
N ILE A 38 17.52 -3.24 -4.51
CA ILE A 38 18.23 -4.47 -4.17
C ILE A 38 19.61 -4.41 -4.84
N PRO A 39 20.71 -4.32 -4.06
CA PRO A 39 22.06 -4.41 -4.58
C PRO A 39 22.26 -5.69 -5.41
N ALA A 40 22.97 -5.59 -6.53
CA ALA A 40 23.14 -6.70 -7.48
C ALA A 40 23.96 -7.87 -6.88
N ASP A 41 24.84 -7.56 -5.92
CA ASP A 41 25.70 -8.51 -5.20
C ASP A 41 25.03 -9.11 -3.96
N MET A 42 23.78 -8.74 -3.67
CA MET A 42 23.05 -9.26 -2.54
C MET A 42 22.69 -10.74 -2.75
N ALA A 43 23.03 -11.58 -1.77
CA ALA A 43 22.70 -13.00 -1.81
C ALA A 43 21.21 -13.24 -2.04
N ASP A 44 20.87 -14.26 -2.85
CA ASP A 44 19.49 -14.68 -3.15
C ASP A 44 18.83 -15.38 -1.95
N GLY A 45 18.66 -14.65 -0.85
CA GLY A 45 17.88 -15.05 0.30
C GLY A 45 16.37 -14.93 0.03
N TYR A 46 15.57 -15.65 0.82
CA TYR A 46 14.11 -15.62 0.71
C TYR A 46 13.54 -14.20 0.72
N GLN A 47 14.03 -13.33 1.62
CA GLN A 47 13.55 -11.96 1.75
C GLN A 47 13.84 -11.11 0.50
N VAL A 48 15.02 -11.30 -0.10
CA VAL A 48 15.47 -10.57 -1.30
C VAL A 48 14.64 -10.98 -2.50
N LYS A 49 14.48 -12.30 -2.69
CA LYS A 49 13.60 -12.86 -3.72
C LYS A 49 12.16 -12.40 -3.55
N SER A 50 11.64 -12.44 -2.32
CA SER A 50 10.29 -11.97 -2.00
C SER A 50 10.09 -10.49 -2.37
N ALA A 51 11.04 -9.62 -2.02
CA ALA A 51 10.96 -8.20 -2.36
C ALA A 51 11.01 -7.97 -3.88
N ARG A 52 11.88 -8.70 -4.59
CA ARG A 52 12.04 -8.64 -6.04
C ARG A 52 10.77 -9.09 -6.77
N ASP A 53 10.20 -10.22 -6.35
CA ASP A 53 9.07 -10.88 -7.03
C ASP A 53 7.70 -10.35 -6.59
N SER A 54 7.66 -9.39 -5.67
CA SER A 54 6.41 -8.83 -5.15
C SER A 54 5.60 -8.12 -6.23
N VAL A 55 4.32 -8.51 -6.31
CA VAL A 55 3.33 -7.90 -7.20
C VAL A 55 2.63 -6.79 -6.42
N ILE A 56 2.96 -5.54 -6.74
CA ILE A 56 2.47 -4.37 -6.01
C ILE A 56 1.15 -3.91 -6.66
N PRO A 57 0.03 -3.88 -5.91
CA PRO A 57 -1.23 -3.40 -6.43
C PRO A 57 -1.22 -1.86 -6.56
N GLU A 58 -2.20 -1.33 -7.27
CA GLU A 58 -2.46 0.10 -7.37
C GLU A 58 -2.93 0.67 -6.01
N ALA A 59 -2.54 1.90 -5.69
CA ALA A 59 -2.87 2.54 -4.41
C ALA A 59 -4.38 2.62 -4.18
N ALA A 60 -5.16 2.98 -5.22
CA ALA A 60 -6.61 3.08 -5.15
C ALA A 60 -7.29 1.74 -4.78
N ARG A 61 -6.73 0.62 -5.23
CA ARG A 61 -7.23 -0.71 -4.90
C ARG A 61 -7.01 -1.08 -3.43
N VAL A 62 -5.91 -0.60 -2.84
CA VAL A 62 -5.59 -0.91 -1.44
C VAL A 62 -6.52 -0.17 -0.49
N GLY A 63 -6.94 1.06 -0.83
CA GLY A 63 -7.88 1.85 -0.02
C GLY A 63 -7.38 2.28 1.37
N ILE A 64 -6.19 1.86 1.76
CA ILE A 64 -5.43 2.30 2.93
C ILE A 64 -4.27 3.15 2.40
N PRO A 65 -3.94 4.31 3.00
CA PRO A 65 -2.80 5.10 2.54
C PRO A 65 -1.47 4.40 2.81
N ALA A 66 -0.58 4.46 1.83
CA ALA A 66 0.80 4.01 2.02
C ALA A 66 1.54 4.95 2.96
N TYR A 67 2.45 4.39 3.76
CA TYR A 67 3.30 5.20 4.61
C TYR A 67 4.40 5.86 3.75
N PRO A 68 4.57 7.20 3.81
CA PRO A 68 5.60 7.88 3.04
C PRO A 68 7.01 7.33 3.30
N GLY A 69 7.75 7.06 2.23
CA GLY A 69 9.11 6.52 2.31
C GLY A 69 9.21 5.03 2.69
N ALA A 70 8.09 4.34 2.92
CA ALA A 70 8.11 2.89 3.09
C ALA A 70 8.26 2.17 1.74
N VAL A 71 8.91 1.01 1.76
CA VAL A 71 9.13 0.17 0.56
C VAL A 71 8.53 -1.22 0.75
N VAL A 72 8.02 -1.83 -0.32
CA VAL A 72 7.39 -3.17 -0.30
C VAL A 72 8.46 -4.25 -0.24
N ILE A 73 8.47 -5.04 0.83
CA ILE A 73 9.40 -6.17 0.99
C ILE A 73 8.75 -7.52 0.70
N ARG A 74 7.40 -7.57 0.71
CA ARG A 74 6.65 -8.79 0.42
C ARG A 74 5.20 -8.48 0.10
N THR A 75 4.64 -9.23 -0.84
CA THR A 75 3.20 -9.30 -1.07
C THR A 75 2.73 -10.73 -0.99
N PHE A 76 1.55 -10.97 -0.45
CA PHE A 76 0.97 -12.31 -0.33
C PHE A 76 -0.48 -12.28 -0.77
N ALA A 77 -0.90 -13.28 -1.57
CA ALA A 77 -2.28 -13.41 -2.05
C ALA A 77 -2.81 -12.21 -2.86
N VAL A 78 -1.93 -11.37 -3.43
CA VAL A 78 -2.29 -10.19 -4.23
C VAL A 78 -2.70 -10.55 -5.65
N LYS A 79 -1.90 -11.40 -6.33
CA LYS A 79 -2.19 -11.86 -7.69
C LYS A 79 -2.97 -13.18 -7.69
N GLU A 80 -2.44 -14.18 -6.98
CA GLU A 80 -3.01 -15.52 -6.89
C GLU A 80 -2.99 -15.99 -5.43
N ARG A 81 -4.06 -16.69 -5.02
CA ARG A 81 -4.17 -17.23 -3.66
C ARG A 81 -3.62 -18.64 -3.60
N PRO A 82 -2.70 -18.95 -2.66
CA PRO A 82 -2.35 -20.33 -2.37
C PRO A 82 -3.58 -21.16 -1.99
N PRO A 83 -3.61 -22.47 -2.31
CA PRO A 83 -4.69 -23.35 -1.87
C PRO A 83 -4.94 -23.23 -0.36
N LYS A 84 -6.21 -23.18 0.05
CA LYS A 84 -6.67 -23.04 1.46
C LYS A 84 -6.37 -21.68 2.11
N TYR A 85 -5.93 -20.67 1.35
CA TYR A 85 -5.79 -19.32 1.89
C TYR A 85 -7.10 -18.53 1.84
N GLU A 86 -7.67 -18.27 3.02
CA GLU A 86 -8.95 -17.57 3.17
C GLU A 86 -8.82 -16.09 3.57
N GLY A 87 -7.64 -15.66 4.01
CA GLY A 87 -7.41 -14.30 4.52
C GLY A 87 -7.40 -13.19 3.45
N LEU A 88 -7.42 -11.94 3.90
CA LEU A 88 -7.24 -10.76 3.05
C LEU A 88 -5.83 -10.72 2.41
N PRO A 89 -5.68 -10.25 1.16
CA PRO A 89 -4.37 -9.99 0.58
C PRO A 89 -3.49 -9.12 1.51
N ILE A 90 -2.19 -9.40 1.54
CA ILE A 90 -1.24 -8.78 2.46
C ILE A 90 -0.13 -8.07 1.68
N ILE A 91 0.20 -6.86 2.11
CA ILE A 91 1.40 -6.12 1.70
C ILE A 91 2.24 -5.86 2.94
N GLU A 92 3.48 -6.32 2.97
CA GLU A 92 4.45 -5.98 4.01
C GLU A 92 5.39 -4.88 3.49
N LEU A 93 5.47 -3.79 4.24
CA LEU A 93 6.32 -2.64 3.98
C LEU A 93 7.36 -2.51 5.09
N ILE A 94 8.54 -1.96 4.78
CA ILE A 94 9.53 -1.54 5.77
C ILE A 94 9.82 -0.05 5.61
N THR A 95 10.03 0.66 6.71
CA THR A 95 10.44 2.07 6.73
C THR A 95 11.61 2.29 7.67
N THR A 96 12.37 3.37 7.43
CA THR A 96 13.42 3.86 8.33
C THR A 96 12.88 4.66 9.51
N ASN A 97 11.62 5.09 9.47
CA ASN A 97 11.00 5.82 10.56
C ASN A 97 10.72 4.91 11.77
N ASP A 98 10.76 5.51 12.96
CA ASP A 98 10.50 4.81 14.21
C ASP A 98 9.02 4.41 14.37
N TYR A 99 8.80 3.48 15.28
CA TYR A 99 7.50 2.87 15.54
C TYR A 99 6.40 3.88 15.88
N GLU A 100 6.71 4.88 16.70
CA GLU A 100 5.72 5.85 17.20
C GLU A 100 5.29 6.81 16.08
N SER A 101 6.25 7.24 15.25
CA SER A 101 5.98 8.06 14.07
C SER A 101 5.04 7.37 13.08
N VAL A 102 5.22 6.05 12.89
CA VAL A 102 4.35 5.26 12.01
C VAL A 102 2.95 5.08 12.59
N ILE A 103 2.84 4.82 13.90
CA ILE A 103 1.53 4.81 14.59
C ILE A 103 0.82 6.15 14.43
N ALA A 104 1.51 7.26 14.70
CA ALA A 104 0.91 8.60 14.70
C ALA A 104 0.32 8.94 13.33
N PHE A 105 1.02 8.56 12.26
CA PHE A 105 0.51 8.67 10.90
C PHE A 105 -0.79 7.87 10.72
N TYR A 106 -0.79 6.58 11.01
CA TYR A 106 -1.97 5.74 10.75
C TYR A 106 -3.16 6.08 11.65
N LYS A 107 -2.94 6.50 12.90
CA LYS A 107 -4.00 7.06 13.76
C LYS A 107 -4.66 8.28 13.14
N LYS A 108 -3.88 9.16 12.52
CA LYS A 108 -4.39 10.37 11.86
C LYS A 108 -5.16 10.02 10.58
N GLN A 109 -4.65 9.08 9.80
CA GLN A 109 -5.23 8.73 8.49
C GLN A 109 -6.44 7.80 8.61
N LEU A 110 -6.50 6.97 9.67
CA LEU A 110 -7.53 5.97 9.88
C LEU A 110 -8.15 6.17 11.27
N PRO A 111 -9.12 7.10 11.44
CA PRO A 111 -9.68 7.43 12.75
C PRO A 111 -10.37 6.27 13.47
N SER A 112 -10.84 5.26 12.73
CA SER A 112 -11.45 4.04 13.27
C SER A 112 -10.43 2.94 13.59
N TRP A 113 -9.15 3.14 13.23
CA TRP A 113 -8.11 2.13 13.44
C TRP A 113 -7.79 1.99 14.92
N ARG A 114 -7.91 0.76 15.42
CA ARG A 114 -7.50 0.39 16.77
C ARG A 114 -6.13 -0.26 16.66
N ASN A 115 -5.11 0.40 17.23
CA ASN A 115 -3.72 -0.04 17.23
C ASN A 115 -3.60 -1.55 17.55
N ALA A 116 -3.18 -2.35 16.58
CA ALA A 116 -2.99 -3.80 16.74
C ALA A 116 -1.53 -4.18 16.95
N GLU A 117 -0.84 -3.49 17.87
CA GLU A 117 0.47 -3.95 18.35
C GLU A 117 0.39 -5.38 18.93
N LEU A 118 -0.81 -5.77 19.39
CA LEU A 118 -1.04 -6.91 20.27
C LEU A 118 -1.56 -8.21 19.62
N MET A 119 -1.97 -8.26 18.35
CA MET A 119 -2.70 -9.44 17.85
C MET A 119 -1.90 -10.42 16.98
N SER A 120 -0.73 -10.05 16.44
CA SER A 120 0.09 -11.00 15.68
C SER A 120 1.14 -11.67 16.56
N ALA A 121 1.99 -10.90 17.27
CA ALA A 121 3.10 -11.46 18.06
C ALA A 121 2.65 -12.24 19.32
N TYR A 122 1.66 -11.76 20.07
CA TYR A 122 1.14 -12.46 21.27
C TYR A 122 0.35 -13.74 20.94
N TYR A 123 -0.34 -13.78 19.79
CA TYR A 123 -1.11 -14.94 19.36
C TYR A 123 -0.19 -16.12 18.99
N PHE A 124 1.00 -15.85 18.43
CA PHE A 124 2.00 -16.89 18.15
C PHE A 124 2.60 -17.50 19.43
N ALA A 125 2.75 -16.71 20.49
CA ALA A 125 3.40 -17.16 21.72
C ALA A 125 2.48 -18.00 22.62
N GLN A 126 1.17 -17.71 22.67
CA GLN A 126 0.26 -18.38 23.61
C GLN A 126 -0.32 -19.71 23.13
N HIS A 127 -0.31 -20.02 21.83
CA HIS A 127 -1.09 -21.15 21.29
C HIS A 127 -0.30 -22.20 20.51
N GLY A 128 1.04 -22.11 20.47
CA GLY A 128 1.89 -23.14 19.84
C GLY A 128 1.60 -23.41 18.35
N ASN A 129 0.76 -22.58 17.74
CA ASN A 129 0.27 -22.71 16.38
C ASN A 129 0.67 -21.46 15.60
N LEU A 130 1.11 -21.65 14.36
CA LEU A 130 1.33 -20.62 13.35
C LEU A 130 -0.02 -20.03 12.90
N ASN A 131 -0.80 -19.50 13.83
CA ASN A 131 -2.01 -18.80 13.50
C ASN A 131 -1.64 -17.39 13.06
N PHE A 132 -1.45 -17.27 11.74
CA PHE A 132 -1.42 -15.99 11.05
C PHE A 132 -2.61 -15.17 11.53
N PHE A 133 -2.35 -13.98 12.08
CA PHE A 133 -3.38 -12.96 12.25
C PHE A 133 -4.11 -12.78 10.91
N LYS A 134 -5.40 -13.14 10.89
CA LYS A 134 -6.28 -13.15 9.72
C LYS A 134 -7.44 -12.20 10.01
N PRO A 135 -7.25 -10.88 9.84
CA PRO A 135 -8.36 -9.95 10.02
C PRO A 135 -9.42 -10.20 8.93
N GLU A 136 -10.68 -10.11 9.31
CA GLU A 136 -11.82 -10.22 8.39
C GLU A 136 -12.06 -8.91 7.63
N GLU A 137 -11.59 -7.80 8.19
CA GLU A 137 -11.70 -6.44 7.63
C GLU A 137 -10.33 -5.84 7.32
N PRO A 138 -10.25 -4.84 6.41
CA PRO A 138 -9.00 -4.13 6.11
C PRO A 138 -8.31 -3.62 7.38
N HIS A 139 -7.01 -3.83 7.47
CA HIS A 139 -6.28 -3.64 8.72
C HIS A 139 -4.82 -3.25 8.49
N VAL A 140 -4.27 -2.48 9.44
CA VAL A 140 -2.85 -2.12 9.48
C VAL A 140 -2.21 -2.67 10.76
N GLY A 141 -1.26 -3.59 10.61
CA GLY A 141 -0.37 -4.03 11.68
C GLY A 141 0.94 -3.26 11.63
N ILE A 142 1.45 -2.83 12.78
CA ILE A 142 2.75 -2.12 12.87
C ILE A 142 3.60 -2.85 13.90
N HIS A 143 4.87 -3.10 13.56
CA HIS A 143 5.81 -3.83 14.40
C HIS A 143 7.20 -3.18 14.38
N LYS A 144 7.87 -3.16 15.54
CA LYS A 144 9.32 -2.91 15.59
C LYS A 144 10.04 -4.04 14.88
N MET A 145 10.88 -3.71 13.89
CA MET A 145 11.63 -4.72 13.10
C MET A 145 12.47 -5.63 14.00
N GLU A 146 13.05 -5.06 15.06
CA GLU A 146 13.86 -5.78 16.06
C GLU A 146 13.13 -6.94 16.74
N ASN A 147 11.81 -6.81 16.94
CA ASN A 147 10.99 -7.81 17.63
C ASN A 147 10.37 -8.82 16.68
N TYR A 148 10.38 -8.56 15.37
CA TYR A 148 9.66 -9.35 14.38
C TYR A 148 10.58 -10.26 13.55
N TYR A 149 11.79 -9.80 13.23
CA TYR A 149 12.71 -10.50 12.35
C TYR A 149 13.93 -11.05 13.09
N ARG A 150 14.46 -12.19 12.61
CA ARG A 150 15.73 -12.76 13.07
C ARG A 150 16.90 -11.90 12.60
N ASP A 151 18.05 -12.01 13.27
CA ASP A 151 19.23 -11.18 12.98
C ASP A 151 19.68 -11.19 11.52
N GLY A 152 19.65 -12.37 10.86
CA GLY A 152 19.97 -12.49 9.44
C GLY A 152 19.02 -11.69 8.55
N ASP A 153 17.72 -11.78 8.80
CA ASP A 153 16.69 -11.06 8.04
C ASP A 153 16.79 -9.55 8.29
N LYS A 154 17.05 -9.13 9.54
CA LYS A 154 17.29 -7.73 9.89
C LYS A 154 18.47 -7.15 9.11
N LYS A 155 19.56 -7.92 8.98
CA LYS A 155 20.73 -7.50 8.20
C LYS A 155 20.37 -7.32 6.72
N LEU A 156 19.67 -8.29 6.12
CA LEU A 156 19.24 -8.20 4.71
C LEU A 156 18.31 -7.00 4.47
N LEU A 157 17.33 -6.80 5.35
CA LEU A 157 16.40 -5.65 5.27
C LEU A 157 17.15 -4.31 5.35
N ARG A 158 18.16 -4.20 6.21
CA ARG A 158 19.01 -3.00 6.33
C ARG A 158 19.94 -2.77 5.15
N GLN A 159 20.29 -3.81 4.42
CA GLN A 159 21.04 -3.65 3.17
C GLN A 159 20.12 -3.16 2.03
N MET A 160 18.85 -3.57 2.02
CA MET A 160 17.85 -3.09 1.04
C MET A 160 17.32 -1.68 1.35
N LEU A 161 17.22 -1.35 2.64
CA LEU A 161 16.84 -0.02 3.12
C LEU A 161 17.70 0.33 4.35
N PRO A 162 18.82 1.05 4.15
CA PRO A 162 19.68 1.48 5.25
C PRO A 162 18.90 2.25 6.31
N GLY A 163 19.00 1.79 7.56
CA GLY A 163 18.24 2.36 8.68
C GLY A 163 16.81 1.85 8.83
N ALA A 164 16.42 0.76 8.15
CA ALA A 164 15.14 0.08 8.38
C ALA A 164 14.90 -0.20 9.88
N GLN A 165 13.71 0.16 10.36
CA GLN A 165 13.34 0.13 11.77
C GLN A 165 11.92 -0.41 12.02
N THR A 166 10.95 -0.11 11.16
CA THR A 166 9.54 -0.42 11.42
C THR A 166 8.93 -1.19 10.26
N LEU A 167 8.29 -2.32 10.59
CA LEU A 167 7.49 -3.14 9.69
C LEU A 167 6.03 -2.67 9.74
N ILE A 168 5.41 -2.55 8.57
CA ILE A 168 4.00 -2.26 8.40
C ILE A 168 3.38 -3.40 7.59
N LYS A 169 2.24 -3.93 8.05
CA LYS A 169 1.48 -4.99 7.38
C LYS A 169 0.11 -4.45 7.02
N ILE A 170 -0.19 -4.39 5.74
CA ILE A 170 -1.46 -3.93 5.21
C ILE A 170 -2.28 -5.13 4.76
N PHE A 171 -3.45 -5.30 5.35
CA PHE A 171 -4.49 -6.23 4.93
C PHE A 171 -5.58 -5.38 4.28
N TYR A 172 -5.98 -5.69 3.06
CA TYR A 172 -6.92 -4.82 2.33
C TYR A 172 -8.05 -5.59 1.64
N ALA A 173 -9.16 -4.88 1.41
CA ALA A 173 -10.32 -5.42 0.72
C ALA A 173 -10.00 -5.65 -0.76
N ARG A 174 -10.79 -6.49 -1.42
CA ARG A 174 -10.54 -6.86 -2.81
C ARG A 174 -10.90 -5.77 -3.79
#